data_AF-A0A135WIX5-F1
#
_entry.id   AF-A0A135WIX5-F1
#
_cell.length_a   1.000
_cell.length_b   1.000
_cell.length_c   1.000
_cell.angle_alpha   90.00
_cell.angle_beta   90.00
_cell.angle_gamma   90.00
#
_symmetry.space_group_name_H-M   'P 1'
#
loop_
_entity.id
_entity.type
_entity.pdbx_description
1 polymer ?
#
loop_
_entity_poly.entity_id
_entity_poly.type
_entity_poly.pdbx_seq_one_letter_code
_entity_poly.pdbx_strand_id
1 'polypeptide(L)' 'MLLATQLKRVFILVDKGNEISLSDPEPKWAEQDVLFFYSNMYPILTTAKISAPVIQDDQVFYRFETVIGTKG' A
#
# COMPACT_ATOMS: atom_id res chain seq x y z
N MET A 1 18.40 -17.79 18.48
CA MET A 1 17.57 -17.57 17.28
C MET A 1 16.92 -16.22 17.43
N LEU A 2 17.16 -15.28 16.50
CA LEU A 2 16.45 -14.01 16.47
C LEU A 2 15.17 -14.25 15.66
N LEU A 3 14.00 -14.33 16.29
CA LEU A 3 12.73 -14.28 15.57
C LEU A 3 12.56 -12.83 15.14
N ALA A 4 12.85 -12.52 13.87
CA ALA A 4 12.51 -11.23 13.31
C ALA A 4 10.98 -11.12 13.30
N THR A 5 10.41 -10.37 14.24
CA THR A 5 8.97 -10.09 14.26
C THR A 5 8.70 -9.14 13.10
N GLN A 6 8.12 -9.65 12.02
CA GLN A 6 7.69 -8.82 10.90
C GLN A 6 6.55 -7.92 11.40
N LEU A 7 6.77 -6.61 11.42
CA LEU A 7 5.70 -5.66 11.73
C LEU A 7 4.57 -5.82 10.72
N LYS A 8 3.33 -5.73 11.19
CA LYS A 8 2.16 -5.88 10.32
C LYS A 8 2.12 -4.72 9.33
N ARG A 9 2.11 -5.04 8.03
CA ARG A 9 1.98 -4.03 6.97
C ARG A 9 0.51 -3.72 6.71
N VAL A 10 0.22 -2.44 6.48
CA VAL A 10 -1.08 -1.93 6.09
C VAL A 10 -0.88 -1.00 4.90
N PHE A 11 -1.64 -1.22 3.84
CA PHE A 11 -1.55 -0.42 2.63
C PHE A 11 -2.73 0.56 2.60
N ILE A 12 -2.50 1.81 2.22
CA ILE A 12 -3.54 2.84 2.15
C ILE A 12 -3.69 3.29 0.71
N LEU A 13 -4.87 3.05 0.14
CA LEU A 13 -5.28 3.59 -1.15
C LEU A 13 -6.12 4.85 -0.90
N VAL A 14 -5.89 5.91 -1.70
CA VAL A 14 -6.82 7.03 -1.78
C VAL A 14 -7.61 6.92 -3.09
N ASP A 15 -8.91 6.68 -2.98
CA ASP A 15 -9.82 6.63 -4.13
C ASP A 15 -10.94 7.67 -3.96
N LYS A 16 -11.01 8.62 -4.91
CA LYS A 16 -12.00 9.72 -4.92
C LYS A 16 -12.08 10.51 -3.59
N GLY A 17 -10.95 10.68 -2.92
CA GLY A 17 -10.87 11.39 -1.63
C GLY A 17 -11.19 10.53 -0.40
N ASN A 18 -11.49 9.25 -0.58
CA ASN A 18 -11.67 8.30 0.52
C ASN A 18 -10.39 7.50 0.73
N GLU A 19 -9.94 7.42 1.98
CA GLU A 19 -8.85 6.53 2.36
C GLU A 19 -9.40 5.11 2.61
N ILE A 20 -8.83 4.14 1.91
CA ILE A 20 -9.18 2.73 1.99
C ILE A 20 -7.97 1.99 2.54
N SER A 21 -8.13 1.35 3.70
CA SER A 21 -7.12 0.49 4.28
C SER A 21 -7.20 -0.91 3.66
N LEU A 22 -6.09 -1.35 3.09
CA LEU A 22 -5.89 -2.64 2.45
C LEU A 22 -4.97 -3.48 3.34
N SER A 23 -5.38 -4.71 3.61
CA SER A 23 -4.57 -5.65 4.39
C SER A 23 -3.43 -6.19 3.54
N ASP A 24 -2.37 -6.69 4.17
CA ASP A 24 -1.32 -7.39 3.45
C ASP A 24 -1.82 -8.78 3.01
N PRO A 25 -1.91 -9.08 1.70
CA PRO A 25 -2.36 -10.39 1.23
C PRO A 25 -1.33 -11.50 1.49
N GLU A 26 -0.03 -11.16 1.51
CA GLU A 26 1.05 -12.13 1.72
C GLU A 26 2.29 -11.39 2.28
N PRO A 27 2.63 -11.58 3.57
CA PRO A 27 3.76 -10.92 4.22
C PRO A 27 5.13 -11.17 3.57
N LYS A 28 5.27 -12.26 2.79
CA LYS A 28 6.52 -12.57 2.07
C LYS A 28 6.68 -11.78 0.76
N TRP A 29 5.62 -11.15 0.26
CA TRP A 29 5.66 -10.39 -0.98
C TRP A 29 6.33 -9.04 -0.80
N ALA A 30 6.97 -8.56 -1.87
CA ALA A 30 7.40 -7.19 -1.92
C ALA A 30 6.18 -6.27 -1.95
N GLU A 31 6.33 -5.03 -1.50
CA GLU A 31 5.27 -4.03 -1.52
C GLU A 31 4.73 -3.81 -2.94
N GLN A 32 5.63 -3.92 -3.92
CA GLN A 32 5.31 -3.82 -5.34
C GLN A 32 4.38 -4.95 -5.82
N ASP A 33 4.58 -6.17 -5.34
CA ASP A 33 3.70 -7.30 -5.67
C ASP A 33 2.32 -7.11 -5.04
N VAL A 34 2.25 -6.55 -3.83
CA VAL A 34 0.98 -6.18 -3.18
C VAL A 34 0.25 -5.09 -3.98
N LEU A 35 0.97 -4.09 -4.49
CA LEU A 35 0.41 -3.08 -5.39
C LEU A 35 -0.16 -3.72 -6.67
N PHE A 36 0.62 -4.60 -7.32
CA PHE A 36 0.15 -5.30 -8.52
C PHE A 36 -1.07 -6.18 -8.24
N PHE A 37 -1.10 -6.89 -7.11
CA PHE A 37 -2.25 -7.67 -6.68
C PHE A 37 -3.51 -6.80 -6.58
N TYR A 38 -3.44 -5.68 -5.87
CA TYR A 38 -4.57 -4.77 -5.71
C TYR A 38 -4.92 -3.99 -6.98
N SER A 39 -3.98 -3.81 -7.92
CA SER A 39 -4.24 -3.16 -9.20
C SER A 39 -5.27 -3.89 -10.07
N ASN A 40 -5.45 -5.19 -9.86
CA ASN A 40 -6.49 -5.97 -10.53
C ASN A 40 -7.90 -5.55 -10.09
N MET A 41 -8.06 -5.06 -8.86
CA MET A 41 -9.34 -4.63 -8.30
C MET A 41 -9.52 -3.11 -8.35
N TYR A 42 -8.41 -2.37 -8.20
CA TYR A 42 -8.37 -0.91 -8.22
C TYR A 42 -7.49 -0.45 -9.40
N PRO A 43 -8.08 -0.21 -10.60
CA PRO A 43 -7.30 0.18 -11.78
C PRO A 43 -6.45 1.44 -11.58
N ILE A 44 -6.84 2.33 -10.66
CA ILE A 44 -6.08 3.53 -10.31
C ILE A 44 -4.67 3.22 -9.75
N LEU A 45 -4.47 2.01 -9.22
CA LEU A 45 -3.19 1.55 -8.68
C LEU A 45 -2.18 1.16 -9.76
N THR A 46 -2.60 0.96 -11.01
CA THR A 46 -1.71 0.58 -12.12
C THR A 46 -0.61 1.60 -12.39
N THR A 47 -0.86 2.88 -12.12
CA THR A 47 0.10 3.99 -12.26
C THR A 47 0.50 4.60 -10.91
N ALA A 48 0.08 3.98 -9.80
CA ALA A 48 0.40 4.46 -8.47
C ALA A 48 1.86 4.17 -8.10
N LYS A 49 2.38 4.97 -7.17
CA LYS A 49 3.67 4.76 -6.52
C LYS A 49 3.45 4.40 -5.07
N ILE A 50 4.40 3.69 -4.49
CA ILE A 50 4.38 3.33 -3.07
C ILE A 50 5.19 4.40 -2.33
N SER A 51 4.59 5.00 -1.31
CA SER A 51 5.27 5.97 -0.43
C SER A 51 6.38 5.30 0.38
N ALA A 52 7.21 6.12 1.02
CA ALA A 52 8.09 5.63 2.08
C ALA A 52 7.26 4.96 3.20
N PRO A 53 7.81 3.93 3.87
CA PRO A 53 7.13 3.28 4.99
C PRO A 53 6.99 4.24 6.16
N VAL A 54 5.80 4.27 6.76
CA VAL A 54 5.52 5.01 8.00
C VAL A 54 5.23 4.01 9.10
N ILE A 55 6.02 4.03 10.18
CA ILE A 55 5.81 3.12 11.31
C ILE A 55 4.99 3.83 12.38
N GLN A 56 3.85 3.25 12.75
CA GLN A 56 2.97 3.75 13.79
C GLN A 56 2.24 2.58 14.46
N ASP A 57 2.11 2.59 15.79
CA ASP A 57 1.36 1.57 16.55
C ASP A 57 1.72 0.11 16.17
N ASP A 58 3.02 -0.21 16.13
CA ASP A 58 3.57 -1.52 15.72
C ASP A 58 3.13 -2.02 14.34
N GLN A 59 2.71 -1.09 13.47
CA GLN A 59 2.32 -1.35 12.09
C GLN A 59 3.14 -0.48 11.13
N VAL A 60 3.36 -1.01 9.93
CA VAL A 60 4.02 -0.29 8.84
C VAL A 60 2.96 0.10 7.82
N PHE A 61 2.79 1.39 7.60
CA PHE A 61 1.86 1.95 6.65
C PHE A 61 2.58 2.29 5.35
N TYR A 62 2.02 1.83 4.23
CA TYR A 62 2.45 2.19 2.88
C TYR A 62 1.29 2.84 2.15
N ARG A 63 1.48 4.07 1.66
CA ARG A 63 0.44 4.76 0.89
C ARG A 63 0.66 4.52 -0.59
N PHE A 64 -0.41 4.19 -1.30
CA PHE A 64 -0.44 4.16 -2.75
C PHE A 64 -0.78 5.56 -3.26
N GLU A 65 0.24 6.26 -3.69
CA GLU A 65 0.16 7.60 -4.25
C GLU A 65 -0.21 7.50 -5.73
N THR A 66 -1.46 7.82 -6.03
CA THR A 66 -1.96 7.86 -7.40
C THR A 66 -1.71 9.26 -7.96
N VAL A 67 -1.22 9.34 -9.19
CA VAL A 67 -1.14 10.63 -9.88
C VAL A 67 -2.55 10.94 -10.39
N ILE A 68 -3.37 11.54 -9.53
CA ILE A 68 -4.63 12.14 -9.97
C ILE A 68 -4.22 13.29 -10.89
N GLY A 69 -4.34 13.07 -12.19
CA GLY A 69 -4.00 14.07 -13.19
C GLY A 69 -4.67 15.39 -12.83
N THR A 70 -3.86 16.43 -12.68
CA THR A 70 -4.37 17.81 -12.62
C THR A 70 -5.19 18.00 -13.89
N LYS A 71 -6.52 18.04 -13.77
CA LYS A 71 -7.37 18.54 -14.85
C LYS A 71 -6.97 19.99 -15.07
N GLY A 72 -6.19 20.22 -16.13
CA GLY A 72 -6.13 21.48 -16.86
C GLY A 72 -7.08 21.40 -18.05
#